data_AF-A0A409XY68-F1
#
_entry.id   AF-A0A409XY68-F1
#
_cell.length_a   1.000
_cell.length_b   1.000
_cell.length_c   1.000
_cell.angle_alpha   90.00
_cell.angle_beta   90.00
_cell.angle_gamma   90.00
#
_symmetry.space_group_name_H-M   'P 1'
#
loop_
_entity.id
_entity.type
_entity.pdbx_description
1 polymer ?
#
loop_
_entity_poly.entity_id
_entity_poly.type
_entity_poly.pdbx_seq_one_letter_code
_entity_poly.pdbx_strand_id
1 'polypeptide(L)'
;MRPHLVHFLTNNDPPPDEVLAEVDELTSGPKAQIKSKLAEIQRLRKKLEELQQERDGIQTSMEKYTIILSPIRRISPDILEHIFQFCLPTNHNSVMSISEAPLLLIRVCRLWRSTALSSPALWSKLHIAIPHPLHDEQYFSHPSATSRSEAEQEADKRRFVKVVEARRQLMELWLSRSSTHPLSLSITFMGNFDDELLEEMKQEGHLPQLFETLISFSRQFDQIDLDLPYNLCHLLLSRIPLANVSTLRQLRISLCDRIPFSTGAMPATPLPGAGDNVRRTITLFQAPGLKRLSVRGDAIAHSAFDSNKLPDSWANLSHLSLDFGINSTDVLHVFRLCENLEDCRLVVTDCQDVYIDPDMVIPLPHLKFLCLKINGPDLMSLLYKRLQTPSLNWFEYQSGGAYYSAPRPHGFGYYSPGAYQNTQNITPTSPVLSLIESSRRIKTLVLDPRNLSHKDMLFGLRFARHLTHLIIGQRPLQNLGWAATSGLVYFNLDLLVVPKEPTAFQKEVLLPHLEVFEAYNFDSKPNQMDNVPSILPTITDEIVKQFILGRLGNTARGVSSLKSVKISFSRKREEPIEEEIQRCAEEAHLNIDLDLQYAAPQMYSKYRDTFSPYYGLSEDDRSWRYVDADADDDD
;
A
#
# COMPACT_ATOMS: atom_id res chain seq x y z
N MET A 1 -51.22 -56.38 34.05
CA MET A 1 -51.80 -55.96 35.35
C MET A 1 -53.08 -56.75 35.57
N ARG A 2 -53.33 -57.26 36.78
CA ARG A 2 -54.53 -58.09 37.03
C ARG A 2 -55.80 -57.20 36.97
N PRO A 3 -56.92 -57.66 36.39
CA PRO A 3 -58.08 -56.81 36.10
C PRO A 3 -58.71 -56.14 37.34
N HIS A 4 -58.75 -56.83 38.48
CA HIS A 4 -59.31 -56.31 39.73
C HIS A 4 -58.47 -55.19 40.37
N LEU A 5 -57.19 -55.05 39.97
CA LEU A 5 -56.31 -53.97 40.43
C LEU A 5 -56.46 -52.69 39.59
N VAL A 6 -57.07 -52.77 38.40
CA VAL A 6 -57.19 -51.64 37.47
C VAL A 6 -58.17 -50.59 37.96
N HIS A 7 -59.25 -51.00 38.65
CA HIS A 7 -60.25 -50.07 39.22
C HIS A 7 -59.61 -49.07 40.19
N PHE A 8 -58.64 -49.52 41.01
CA PHE A 8 -57.91 -48.68 41.96
C PHE A 8 -56.89 -47.73 41.31
N LEU A 9 -56.67 -47.80 40.00
CA LEU A 9 -55.87 -46.80 39.28
C LEU A 9 -56.71 -45.62 38.78
N THR A 10 -58.04 -45.75 38.83
CA THR A 10 -59.00 -44.80 38.22
C THR A 10 -59.84 -44.04 39.24
N ASN A 11 -59.68 -44.33 40.53
CA ASN A 11 -60.31 -43.65 41.65
C ASN A 11 -59.37 -43.67 42.88
N ASN A 12 -59.77 -42.99 43.96
CA ASN A 12 -58.99 -42.87 45.20
C ASN A 12 -59.60 -43.67 46.36
N ASP A 13 -60.41 -44.69 46.08
CA ASP A 13 -61.01 -45.52 47.13
C ASP A 13 -59.92 -46.35 47.84
N PRO A 14 -59.95 -46.48 49.19
CA PRO A 14 -58.92 -47.21 49.91
C PRO A 14 -58.95 -48.71 49.55
N PRO A 15 -57.85 -49.30 49.06
CA PRO A 15 -57.81 -50.72 48.74
C PRO A 15 -57.92 -51.57 50.03
N PRO A 16 -58.62 -52.71 49.99
CA PRO A 16 -58.61 -53.67 51.09
C PRO A 16 -57.19 -54.20 51.38
N ASP A 17 -56.93 -54.58 52.63
CA ASP A 17 -55.60 -55.07 53.08
C ASP A 17 -55.08 -56.26 52.26
N GLU A 18 -55.97 -57.14 51.80
CA GLU A 18 -55.66 -58.28 50.94
C GLU A 18 -55.09 -57.86 49.59
N VAL A 19 -55.64 -56.78 49.02
CA VAL A 19 -55.19 -56.19 47.75
C VAL A 19 -53.84 -55.49 47.94
N LEU A 20 -53.63 -54.82 49.07
CA LEU A 20 -52.35 -54.21 49.41
C LEU A 20 -51.25 -55.27 49.57
N ALA A 21 -51.54 -56.40 50.23
CA ALA A 21 -50.63 -57.53 50.35
C ALA A 21 -50.30 -58.15 48.98
N GLU A 22 -51.30 -58.35 48.12
CA GLU A 22 -51.11 -58.84 46.75
C GLU A 22 -50.24 -57.90 45.91
N VAL A 23 -50.47 -56.58 45.97
CA VAL A 23 -49.66 -55.58 45.25
C VAL A 23 -48.23 -55.52 45.82
N ASP A 24 -48.05 -55.62 47.14
CA ASP A 24 -46.71 -55.64 47.72
C ASP A 24 -45.94 -56.91 47.30
N GLU A 25 -46.60 -58.07 47.28
CA GLU A 25 -46.03 -59.32 46.75
C GLU A 25 -45.68 -59.19 45.27
N LEU A 26 -46.60 -58.69 44.44
CA LEU A 26 -46.38 -58.48 43.00
C LEU A 26 -45.28 -57.44 42.70
N THR A 27 -45.08 -56.46 43.58
CA THR A 27 -44.04 -55.43 43.42
C THR A 27 -42.71 -55.81 44.06
N SER A 28 -42.68 -56.79 44.97
CA SER A 28 -41.45 -57.23 45.66
C SER A 28 -40.36 -57.70 44.69
N GLY A 29 -40.72 -58.54 43.70
CA GLY A 29 -39.82 -59.03 42.65
C GLY A 29 -39.26 -57.91 41.76
N PRO A 30 -40.11 -57.07 41.13
CA PRO A 30 -39.67 -55.89 40.38
C PRO A 30 -38.83 -54.91 41.21
N LYS A 31 -39.20 -54.63 42.48
CA LYS A 31 -38.40 -53.80 43.40
C LYS A 31 -37.00 -54.39 43.61
N ALA A 32 -36.89 -55.70 43.80
CA ALA A 32 -35.61 -56.39 43.92
C ALA A 32 -34.79 -56.32 42.62
N GLN A 33 -35.44 -56.47 41.45
CA GLN A 33 -34.77 -56.33 40.15
C GLN A 33 -34.25 -54.91 39.91
N ILE A 34 -35.05 -53.87 40.22
CA ILE A 34 -34.61 -52.47 40.12
C ILE A 34 -33.41 -52.23 41.04
N LYS A 35 -33.47 -52.70 42.30
CA LYS A 35 -32.36 -52.59 43.24
C LYS A 35 -31.08 -53.26 42.70
N SER A 36 -31.21 -54.45 42.10
CA SER A 36 -30.10 -55.15 41.46
C SER A 36 -29.54 -54.37 40.26
N LYS A 37 -30.40 -53.84 39.38
CA LYS A 37 -29.98 -53.05 38.21
C LYS A 37 -29.32 -51.73 38.61
N LEU A 38 -29.80 -51.06 39.64
CA LEU A 38 -29.17 -49.85 40.18
C LEU A 38 -27.77 -50.14 40.74
N ALA A 39 -27.61 -51.25 41.46
CA ALA A 39 -26.29 -51.69 41.94
C ALA A 39 -25.33 -51.99 40.76
N GLU A 40 -25.83 -52.62 39.69
CA GLU A 40 -25.01 -52.89 38.50
C GLU A 40 -24.67 -51.60 37.74
N ILE A 41 -25.61 -50.65 37.60
CA ILE A 41 -25.32 -49.32 37.04
C ILE A 41 -24.23 -48.62 37.85
N GLN A 42 -24.31 -48.66 39.19
CA GLN A 42 -23.31 -48.05 40.06
C GLN A 42 -21.94 -48.72 39.90
N ARG A 43 -21.91 -50.06 39.80
CA ARG A 43 -20.68 -50.82 39.54
C ARG A 43 -20.06 -50.45 38.19
N LEU A 44 -20.86 -50.42 37.12
CA LEU A 44 -20.39 -50.08 35.78
C LEU A 44 -19.92 -48.63 35.68
N ARG A 45 -20.61 -47.68 36.35
CA ARG A 45 -20.16 -46.29 36.45
C ARG A 45 -18.79 -46.19 37.11
N LYS A 46 -18.59 -46.87 38.24
CA LYS A 46 -17.28 -46.92 38.91
C LYS A 46 -16.21 -47.51 37.97
N LYS A 47 -16.53 -48.58 37.25
CA LYS A 47 -15.58 -49.20 36.32
C LYS A 47 -15.24 -48.28 35.13
N LEU A 48 -16.21 -47.52 34.64
CA LEU A 48 -15.99 -46.53 33.59
C LEU A 48 -15.08 -45.41 34.07
N GLU A 49 -15.29 -44.88 35.28
CA GLU A 49 -14.41 -43.87 35.89
C GLU A 49 -12.97 -44.38 36.04
N GLU A 50 -12.78 -45.62 36.51
CA GLU A 50 -11.45 -46.25 36.59
C GLU A 50 -10.76 -46.32 35.22
N LEU A 51 -11.47 -46.77 34.18
CA LEU A 51 -10.93 -46.88 32.83
C LEU A 51 -10.64 -45.51 32.20
N GLN A 52 -11.45 -44.49 32.50
CA GLN A 52 -11.21 -43.12 32.05
C GLN A 52 -9.94 -42.56 32.70
N GLN A 53 -9.74 -42.77 34.00
CA GLN A 53 -8.50 -42.38 34.68
C GLN A 53 -7.28 -43.11 34.10
N GLU A 54 -7.40 -44.41 33.81
CA GLU A 54 -6.33 -45.19 33.19
C GLU A 54 -5.99 -44.66 31.79
N ARG A 55 -7.01 -44.40 30.96
CA ARG A 55 -6.85 -43.77 29.64
C ARG A 55 -6.16 -42.41 29.76
N ASP A 56 -6.59 -41.55 30.67
CA ASP A 56 -6.04 -40.20 30.83
C ASP A 56 -4.57 -40.24 31.28
N GLY A 57 -4.23 -41.20 32.15
CA GLY A 57 -2.85 -41.48 32.55
C GLY A 57 -1.98 -41.95 31.38
N ILE A 58 -2.50 -42.85 30.53
CA ILE A 58 -1.82 -43.31 29.32
C ILE A 58 -1.64 -42.15 28.33
N GLN A 59 -2.67 -41.34 28.10
CA GLN A 59 -2.64 -40.23 27.16
C GLN A 59 -1.63 -39.15 27.60
N THR A 60 -1.61 -38.80 28.88
CA THR A 60 -0.60 -37.90 29.47
C THR A 60 0.82 -38.45 29.30
N SER A 61 0.99 -39.77 29.35
CA SER A 61 2.29 -40.42 29.12
C SER A 61 2.69 -40.38 27.64
N MET A 62 1.74 -40.60 26.72
CA MET A 62 1.96 -40.49 25.28
C MET A 62 2.36 -39.07 24.85
N GLU A 63 1.72 -38.04 25.40
CA GLU A 63 2.06 -36.64 25.12
C GLU A 63 3.54 -36.31 25.40
N LYS A 64 4.11 -36.89 26.46
CA LYS A 64 5.54 -36.73 26.77
C LYS A 64 6.43 -37.33 25.66
N TYR A 65 6.07 -38.49 25.13
CA TYR A 65 6.80 -39.10 24.01
C TYR A 65 6.63 -38.29 22.72
N THR A 66 5.44 -37.74 22.47
CA THR A 66 5.19 -36.84 21.32
C THR A 66 6.11 -35.61 21.37
N ILE A 67 6.32 -35.02 22.54
CA ILE A 67 7.26 -33.90 22.72
C ILE A 67 8.70 -34.32 22.38
N ILE A 68 9.13 -35.52 22.78
CA ILE A 68 10.48 -36.06 22.49
C ILE A 68 10.65 -36.35 21.00
N LEU A 69 9.61 -36.89 20.36
CA LEU A 69 9.59 -37.25 18.95
C LEU A 69 9.31 -36.05 18.02
N SER A 70 9.10 -34.85 18.58
CA SER A 70 8.82 -33.65 17.81
C SER A 70 9.86 -33.43 16.71
N PRO A 71 9.45 -33.32 15.43
CA PRO A 71 10.37 -33.19 14.30
C PRO A 71 11.38 -32.05 14.44
N ILE A 72 10.97 -30.94 15.08
CA ILE A 72 11.81 -29.75 15.29
C ILE A 72 13.10 -30.06 16.05
N ARG A 73 13.13 -31.13 16.87
CA ARG A 73 14.32 -31.55 17.63
C ARG A 73 15.38 -32.23 16.77
N ARG A 74 15.04 -32.63 15.53
CA ARG A 74 15.94 -33.32 14.59
C ARG A 74 16.44 -32.38 13.48
N ILE A 75 15.91 -31.17 13.40
CA ILE A 75 16.32 -30.17 12.42
C ILE A 75 17.68 -29.61 12.83
N SER A 76 18.63 -29.54 11.89
CA SER A 76 19.94 -28.94 12.15
C SER A 76 19.81 -27.43 12.36
N PRO A 77 20.74 -26.80 13.11
CA PRO A 77 20.76 -25.34 13.27
C PRO A 77 20.72 -24.58 11.94
N ASP A 78 21.38 -25.07 10.90
CA ASP A 78 21.43 -24.41 9.59
C ASP A 78 20.07 -24.38 8.89
N ILE A 79 19.32 -25.50 8.93
CA ILE A 79 17.97 -25.55 8.36
C ILE A 79 17.02 -24.70 9.20
N LEU A 80 17.22 -24.67 10.51
CA LEU A 80 16.44 -23.83 11.41
C LEU A 80 16.70 -22.33 11.15
N GLU A 81 17.95 -21.93 10.91
CA GLU A 81 18.30 -20.57 10.47
C GLU A 81 17.62 -20.22 9.15
N HIS A 82 17.63 -21.14 8.17
CA HIS A 82 16.95 -20.91 6.90
C HIS A 82 15.43 -20.72 7.08
N ILE A 83 14.79 -21.54 7.93
CA ILE A 83 13.38 -21.35 8.31
C ILE A 83 13.15 -19.99 8.98
N PHE A 84 14.07 -19.56 9.85
CA PHE A 84 13.97 -18.27 10.54
C PHE A 84 14.02 -17.08 9.57
N GLN A 85 14.76 -17.18 8.47
CA GLN A 85 14.78 -16.13 7.44
C GLN A 85 13.40 -15.94 6.80
N PHE A 86 12.65 -17.02 6.57
CA PHE A 86 11.27 -16.96 6.09
C PHE A 86 10.25 -16.49 7.14
N CYS A 87 10.66 -16.37 8.40
CA CYS A 87 9.81 -15.80 9.46
C CYS A 87 9.96 -14.28 9.58
N LEU A 88 10.94 -13.67 8.89
CA LEU A 88 11.10 -12.21 8.87
C LEU A 88 9.94 -11.57 8.07
N PRO A 89 9.56 -10.33 8.39
CA PRO A 89 8.50 -9.66 7.63
C PRO A 89 8.87 -9.46 6.15
N THR A 90 7.86 -9.62 5.29
CA THR A 90 8.02 -9.48 3.84
C THR A 90 7.89 -8.02 3.39
N ASN A 91 6.96 -7.27 3.97
CA ASN A 91 6.54 -5.94 3.50
C ASN A 91 7.27 -4.78 4.19
N HIS A 92 8.01 -5.07 5.27
CA HIS A 92 8.76 -4.08 6.05
C HIS A 92 10.05 -4.67 6.61
N ASN A 93 10.93 -3.78 7.06
CA ASN A 93 12.05 -4.17 7.90
C ASN A 93 11.57 -4.52 9.32
N SER A 94 12.20 -5.51 9.95
CA SER A 94 11.81 -5.98 11.28
C SER A 94 11.71 -4.86 12.31
N VAL A 95 10.61 -4.83 13.06
CA VAL A 95 10.42 -3.89 14.16
C VAL A 95 11.04 -4.45 15.45
N MET A 96 11.37 -3.56 16.38
CA MET A 96 11.86 -3.91 17.71
C MET A 96 10.72 -4.40 18.64
N SER A 97 10.00 -5.44 18.23
CA SER A 97 8.87 -6.03 18.95
C SER A 97 9.15 -7.47 19.35
N ILE A 98 8.84 -7.83 20.60
CA ILE A 98 8.98 -9.21 21.11
C ILE A 98 7.98 -10.20 20.48
N SER A 99 7.02 -9.68 19.72
CA SER A 99 6.00 -10.43 18.98
C SER A 99 6.34 -10.63 17.51
N GLU A 100 7.49 -10.13 17.04
CA GLU A 100 7.94 -10.24 15.65
C GLU A 100 9.36 -10.84 15.57
N ALA A 101 9.66 -11.55 14.49
CA ALA A 101 11.01 -12.04 14.23
C ALA A 101 11.97 -10.88 13.89
N PRO A 102 13.24 -10.96 14.29
CA PRO A 102 13.91 -12.08 14.97
C PRO A 102 13.68 -12.20 16.50
N LEU A 103 13.14 -11.18 17.17
CA LEU A 103 13.03 -11.17 18.64
C LEU A 103 12.08 -12.25 19.18
N LEU A 104 11.02 -12.59 18.46
CA LEU A 104 10.13 -13.69 18.79
C LEU A 104 10.88 -15.03 18.85
N LEU A 105 11.77 -15.26 17.89
CA LEU A 105 12.49 -16.53 17.72
C LEU A 105 13.43 -16.82 18.90
N ILE A 106 14.06 -15.77 19.46
CA ILE A 106 14.93 -15.91 20.63
C ILE A 106 14.18 -16.18 21.95
N ARG A 107 12.85 -16.25 21.93
CA ARG A 107 12.01 -16.49 23.12
C ARG A 107 11.41 -17.89 23.19
N VAL A 108 11.50 -18.67 22.11
CA VAL A 108 10.86 -20.00 22.01
C VAL A 108 11.57 -21.04 22.88
N CYS A 109 12.86 -21.29 22.63
CA CYS A 109 13.65 -22.23 23.42
C CYS A 109 15.15 -21.89 23.38
N ARG A 110 15.98 -22.62 24.15
CA ARG A 110 17.44 -22.39 24.19
C ARG A 110 18.11 -22.57 22.83
N LEU A 111 17.76 -23.62 22.08
CA LEU A 111 18.33 -23.90 20.75
C LEU A 111 17.99 -22.78 19.76
N TRP A 112 16.72 -22.38 19.68
CA TRP A 112 16.28 -21.30 18.80
C TRP A 112 16.96 -19.98 19.16
N ARG A 113 17.10 -19.69 20.46
CA ARG A 113 17.84 -18.53 20.94
C ARG A 113 19.29 -18.55 20.49
N SER A 114 20.02 -19.66 20.69
CA SER A 114 21.42 -19.72 20.26
C SER A 114 21.56 -19.59 18.75
N THR A 115 20.72 -20.29 17.98
CA THR A 115 20.74 -20.24 16.51
C THR A 115 20.44 -18.84 16.00
N ALA A 116 19.34 -18.21 16.45
CA ALA A 116 18.97 -16.89 15.97
C ALA A 116 19.97 -15.80 16.39
N LEU A 117 20.57 -15.89 17.59
CA LEU A 117 21.60 -14.95 18.03
C LEU A 117 22.92 -15.12 17.26
N SER A 118 23.22 -16.31 16.76
CA SER A 118 24.43 -16.59 15.96
C SER A 118 24.24 -16.42 14.45
N SER A 119 23.07 -15.97 14.00
CA SER A 119 22.71 -15.84 12.58
C SER A 119 22.64 -14.35 12.19
N PRO A 120 23.74 -13.73 11.71
CA PRO A 120 23.77 -12.27 11.50
C PRO A 120 22.77 -11.78 10.45
N ALA A 121 22.46 -12.62 9.45
CA ALA A 121 21.47 -12.32 8.41
C ALA A 121 20.08 -11.98 8.99
N LEU A 122 19.69 -12.57 10.12
CA LEU A 122 18.41 -12.28 10.78
C LEU A 122 18.33 -10.86 11.37
N TRP A 123 19.49 -10.22 11.58
CA TRP A 123 19.62 -8.89 12.18
C TRP A 123 19.94 -7.80 11.13
N SER A 124 19.89 -8.15 9.84
CA SER A 124 20.25 -7.26 8.72
C SER A 124 19.16 -6.24 8.37
N LYS A 125 17.91 -6.47 8.78
CA LYS A 125 16.77 -5.57 8.53
C LYS A 125 16.31 -4.93 9.83
N LEU A 126 16.12 -3.62 9.85
CA LEU A 126 15.63 -2.90 11.02
C LEU A 126 14.72 -1.71 10.66
N HIS A 127 13.56 -1.65 11.30
CA HIS A 127 12.66 -0.50 11.29
C HIS A 127 12.75 0.29 12.59
N ILE A 128 12.85 1.61 12.46
CA ILE A 128 13.01 2.56 13.57
C ILE A 128 11.90 3.61 13.46
N ALA A 129 10.83 3.39 14.23
CA ALA A 129 9.86 4.44 14.48
C ALA A 129 10.50 5.52 15.38
N ILE A 130 10.31 6.80 15.06
CA ILE A 130 10.57 7.92 15.97
C ILE A 130 9.21 8.33 16.54
N PRO A 131 9.01 8.27 17.87
CA PRO A 131 7.73 8.58 18.47
C PRO A 131 7.45 10.08 18.39
N HIS A 132 6.19 10.46 18.24
CA HIS A 132 5.78 11.86 18.42
C HIS A 132 5.72 12.16 19.93
N PRO A 133 6.35 13.25 20.42
CA PRO A 133 6.41 13.57 21.83
C PRO A 133 5.06 14.01 22.41
N LEU A 134 4.09 14.36 21.57
CA LEU A 134 2.70 14.64 21.97
C LEU A 134 1.80 13.54 21.40
N HIS A 135 1.01 12.86 22.22
CA HIS A 135 0.11 11.80 21.74
C HIS A 135 -1.05 12.43 20.96
N ASP A 136 -0.99 12.32 19.64
CA ASP A 136 -1.83 13.11 18.75
C ASP A 136 -3.09 12.33 18.31
N GLU A 137 -4.04 12.15 19.23
CA GLU A 137 -5.41 11.76 18.82
C GLU A 137 -6.19 12.93 18.22
N GLN A 138 -5.62 14.14 18.21
CA GLN A 138 -6.35 15.38 17.94
C GLN A 138 -6.48 15.73 16.45
N TYR A 139 -5.72 15.11 15.54
CA TYR A 139 -5.90 15.34 14.09
C TYR A 139 -7.04 14.51 13.46
N PHE A 140 -7.60 13.53 14.18
CA PHE A 140 -8.64 12.65 13.64
C PHE A 140 -10.02 12.86 14.28
N SER A 141 -10.14 13.77 15.26
CA SER A 141 -11.40 14.07 15.94
C SER A 141 -11.67 15.58 15.94
N HIS A 142 -12.95 15.94 15.84
CA HIS A 142 -13.49 17.30 15.72
C HIS A 142 -12.77 18.42 16.52
N PRO A 143 -12.87 19.71 16.11
CA PRO A 143 -12.13 20.86 16.66
C PRO A 143 -12.47 21.24 18.12
N SER A 144 -13.05 20.36 18.91
CA SER A 144 -13.53 20.61 20.27
C SER A 144 -12.73 19.89 21.36
N ALA A 145 -11.45 19.57 21.12
CA ALA A 145 -10.60 18.96 22.15
C ALA A 145 -9.89 20.04 22.99
N THR A 146 -10.16 20.02 24.29
CA THR A 146 -9.51 20.83 25.33
C THR A 146 -7.98 20.69 25.32
N SER A 147 -7.26 21.80 25.52
CA SER A 147 -5.80 21.83 25.70
C SER A 147 -5.36 20.88 26.83
N ARG A 148 -4.38 20.01 26.56
CA ARG A 148 -3.77 19.11 27.57
C ARG A 148 -3.09 19.89 28.68
N SER A 149 -3.16 19.38 29.92
CA SER A 149 -2.50 20.01 31.07
C SER A 149 -0.97 19.94 30.99
N GLU A 150 -0.26 20.88 31.63
CA GLU A 150 1.21 20.89 31.69
C GLU A 150 1.79 19.58 32.24
N ALA A 151 1.12 18.98 33.25
CA ALA A 151 1.54 17.73 33.85
C ALA A 151 1.48 16.53 32.88
N GLU A 152 0.50 16.50 31.99
CA GLU A 152 0.36 15.47 30.95
C GLU A 152 1.43 15.63 29.87
N GLN A 153 1.69 16.87 29.43
CA GLN A 153 2.74 17.16 28.44
C GLN A 153 4.12 16.74 28.96
N GLU A 154 4.43 17.08 30.21
CA GLU A 154 5.67 16.71 30.88
C GLU A 154 5.79 15.18 31.10
N ALA A 155 4.67 14.48 31.34
CA ALA A 155 4.66 13.02 31.38
C ALA A 155 4.96 12.39 30.01
N ASP A 156 4.43 12.96 28.94
CA ASP A 156 4.69 12.50 27.57
C ASP A 156 6.13 12.77 27.14
N LYS A 157 6.71 13.92 27.46
CA LYS A 157 8.15 14.21 27.25
C LYS A 157 9.05 13.16 27.94
N ARG A 158 8.77 12.84 29.21
CA ARG A 158 9.50 11.77 29.92
C ARG A 158 9.34 10.40 29.27
N ARG A 159 8.16 10.09 28.73
CA ARG A 159 7.91 8.83 28.02
C ARG A 159 8.68 8.78 26.71
N PHE A 160 8.71 9.88 25.96
CA PHE A 160 9.50 10.05 24.75
C PHE A 160 10.98 9.75 24.99
N VAL A 161 11.60 10.43 25.95
CA VAL A 161 13.03 10.23 26.30
C VAL A 161 13.32 8.76 26.63
N LYS A 162 12.48 8.14 27.48
CA LYS A 162 12.65 6.73 27.85
C LYS A 162 12.56 5.79 26.64
N VAL A 163 11.62 6.03 25.74
CA VAL A 163 11.40 5.18 24.55
C VAL A 163 12.53 5.35 23.55
N VAL A 164 12.98 6.58 23.27
CA VAL A 164 14.10 6.85 22.36
C VAL A 164 15.39 6.21 22.87
N GLU A 165 15.69 6.33 24.16
CA GLU A 165 16.89 5.72 24.75
C GLU A 165 16.82 4.19 24.74
N ALA A 166 15.66 3.60 25.06
CA ALA A 166 15.47 2.15 24.97
C ALA A 166 15.63 1.65 23.51
N ARG A 167 15.11 2.40 22.53
CA ARG A 167 15.28 2.09 21.10
C ARG A 167 16.74 2.21 20.68
N ARG A 168 17.47 3.23 21.13
CA ARG A 168 18.90 3.39 20.85
C ARG A 168 19.72 2.21 21.35
N GLN A 169 19.51 1.79 22.60
CA GLN A 169 20.23 0.65 23.19
C GLN A 169 19.93 -0.67 22.46
N LEU A 170 18.66 -0.92 22.14
CA LEU A 170 18.27 -2.12 21.42
C LEU A 170 18.77 -2.12 19.97
N MET A 171 18.76 -0.97 19.31
CA MET A 171 19.31 -0.77 17.97
C MET A 171 20.81 -1.04 17.95
N GLU A 172 21.60 -0.50 18.89
CA GLU A 172 23.04 -0.78 18.97
C GLU A 172 23.32 -2.29 19.11
N LEU A 173 22.55 -2.96 19.95
CA LEU A 173 22.63 -4.41 20.13
C LEU A 173 22.16 -5.19 18.89
N TRP A 174 21.19 -4.66 18.14
CA TRP A 174 20.70 -5.25 16.91
C TRP A 174 21.74 -5.16 15.79
N LEU A 175 22.25 -3.96 15.55
CA LEU A 175 23.21 -3.67 14.48
C LEU A 175 24.54 -4.38 14.73
N SER A 176 25.02 -4.45 15.98
CA SER A 176 26.21 -5.24 16.31
C SER A 176 26.07 -6.74 15.98
N ARG A 177 24.84 -7.29 16.00
CA ARG A 177 24.59 -8.69 15.60
C ARG A 177 24.55 -8.92 14.11
N SER A 178 24.22 -7.90 13.31
CA SER A 178 24.31 -7.99 11.84
C SER A 178 25.74 -8.22 11.35
N SER A 179 26.73 -7.92 12.20
CA SER A 179 28.15 -8.13 11.97
C SER A 179 28.67 -7.37 10.75
N THR A 180 28.84 -8.03 9.60
CA THR A 180 29.26 -7.42 8.32
C THR A 180 28.20 -7.57 7.23
N HIS A 181 26.98 -7.96 7.58
CA HIS A 181 25.92 -8.17 6.60
C HIS A 181 25.38 -6.82 6.07
N PRO A 182 24.99 -6.75 4.79
CA PRO A 182 24.35 -5.56 4.24
C PRO A 182 23.09 -5.20 5.05
N LEU A 183 22.94 -3.94 5.42
CA LEU A 183 21.85 -3.44 6.26
C LEU A 183 20.75 -2.82 5.40
N SER A 184 19.50 -3.21 5.67
CA SER A 184 18.31 -2.51 5.22
C SER A 184 17.68 -1.80 6.42
N LEU A 185 17.57 -0.47 6.32
CA LEU A 185 17.08 0.39 7.38
C LEU A 185 15.85 1.16 6.92
N SER A 186 14.83 1.22 7.75
CA SER A 186 13.73 2.17 7.57
C SER A 186 13.53 3.02 8.81
N ILE A 187 13.39 4.33 8.64
CA ILE A 187 13.20 5.28 9.74
C ILE A 187 11.99 6.15 9.42
N THR A 188 11.03 6.20 10.34
CA THR A 188 9.77 6.90 10.11
C THR A 188 9.42 7.81 11.27
N PHE A 189 8.88 8.98 10.95
CA PHE A 189 8.28 9.89 11.91
C PHE A 189 6.92 10.35 11.38
N MET A 190 5.87 10.13 12.16
CA MET A 190 4.51 10.56 11.83
C MET A 190 4.07 11.63 12.84
N GLY A 191 3.73 12.82 12.33
CA GLY A 191 3.23 13.96 13.10
C GLY A 191 3.62 15.28 12.45
N ASN A 192 3.05 16.38 12.93
CA ASN A 192 3.44 17.72 12.51
C ASN A 192 4.65 18.19 13.31
N PHE A 193 5.49 19.02 12.70
CA PHE A 193 6.63 19.65 13.36
C PHE A 193 6.35 21.14 13.47
N ASP A 194 6.40 21.70 14.68
CA ASP A 194 6.71 23.12 14.83
C ASP A 194 8.21 23.30 15.11
N ASP A 195 8.73 24.49 14.82
CA ASP A 195 10.16 24.80 14.96
C ASP A 195 10.61 24.77 16.43
N GLU A 196 9.70 25.06 17.37
CA GLU A 196 9.98 25.07 18.81
C GLU A 196 10.27 23.65 19.32
N LEU A 197 9.42 22.68 18.99
CA LEU A 197 9.62 21.28 19.32
C LEU A 197 10.90 20.71 18.69
N LEU A 198 11.22 21.12 17.46
CA LEU A 198 12.45 20.69 16.80
C LEU A 198 13.71 21.18 17.51
N GLU A 199 13.74 22.44 17.92
CA GLU A 199 14.90 22.99 18.64
C GLU A 199 15.03 22.37 20.03
N GLU A 200 13.91 22.15 20.75
CA GLU A 200 13.92 21.37 21.99
C GLU A 200 14.51 19.97 21.77
N MET A 201 14.05 19.25 20.73
CA MET A 201 14.51 17.90 20.41
C MET A 201 15.96 17.83 19.92
N LYS A 202 16.50 18.91 19.33
CA LYS A 202 17.93 19.01 18.96
C LYS A 202 18.80 19.27 20.19
N GLN A 203 18.30 20.04 21.15
CA GLN A 203 19.00 20.35 22.40
C GLN A 203 18.99 19.15 23.36
N GLU A 204 17.86 18.43 23.45
CA GLU A 204 17.76 17.13 24.11
C GLU A 204 18.54 16.10 23.27
N GLY A 205 19.81 15.88 23.60
CA GLY A 205 20.75 15.08 22.79
C GLY A 205 20.39 13.62 22.48
N HIS A 206 19.19 13.14 22.83
CA HIS A 206 18.71 11.77 22.61
C HIS A 206 18.59 11.40 21.13
N LEU A 207 17.97 12.25 20.29
CA LEU A 207 17.88 12.00 18.85
C LEU A 207 19.24 12.08 18.13
N PRO A 208 20.07 13.12 18.38
CA PRO A 208 21.45 13.13 17.87
C PRO A 208 22.24 11.88 18.26
N GLN A 209 22.15 11.40 19.51
CA GLN A 209 22.83 10.17 19.95
C GLN A 209 22.34 8.91 19.21
N LEU A 210 21.03 8.83 18.94
CA LEU A 210 20.46 7.76 18.13
C LEU A 210 21.02 7.78 16.70
N PHE A 211 21.09 8.94 16.07
CA PHE A 211 21.69 9.09 14.73
C PHE A 211 23.18 8.80 14.72
N GLU A 212 23.97 9.27 15.70
CA GLU A 212 25.40 8.93 15.79
C GLU A 212 25.62 7.42 15.90
N THR A 213 24.79 6.74 16.70
CA THR A 213 24.83 5.27 16.81
C THR A 213 24.58 4.62 15.44
N LEU A 214 23.58 5.08 14.67
CA LEU A 214 23.33 4.60 13.31
C LEU A 214 24.48 4.86 12.35
N ILE A 215 25.01 6.09 12.35
CA ILE A 215 26.09 6.53 11.45
C ILE A 215 27.34 5.66 11.64
N SER A 216 27.60 5.15 12.85
CA SER A 216 28.72 4.24 13.10
C SER A 216 28.67 2.94 12.29
N PHE A 217 27.48 2.52 11.82
CA PHE A 217 27.26 1.35 10.97
C PHE A 217 27.12 1.68 9.47
N SER A 218 27.32 2.94 9.07
CA SER A 218 27.06 3.43 7.71
C SER A 218 27.80 2.70 6.58
N ARG A 219 28.89 1.99 6.88
CA ARG A 219 29.62 1.15 5.91
C ARG A 219 28.85 -0.07 5.41
N GLN A 220 27.82 -0.47 6.14
CA GLN A 220 27.03 -1.66 5.84
C GLN A 220 25.72 -1.31 5.15
N PHE A 221 25.36 -0.03 5.03
CA PHE A 221 24.07 0.38 4.48
C PHE A 221 23.92 -0.04 3.02
N ASP A 222 22.92 -0.89 2.75
CA ASP A 222 22.55 -1.36 1.41
C ASP A 222 21.23 -0.76 0.94
N GLN A 223 20.27 -0.62 1.87
CA GLN A 223 18.98 0.01 1.61
C GLN A 223 18.62 0.97 2.75
N ILE A 224 18.17 2.17 2.39
CA ILE A 224 17.74 3.18 3.36
C ILE A 224 16.41 3.76 2.91
N ASP A 225 15.40 3.64 3.78
CA ASP A 225 14.09 4.24 3.60
C ASP A 225 13.83 5.27 4.72
N LEU A 226 13.71 6.56 4.36
CA LEU A 226 13.51 7.66 5.31
C LEU A 226 12.19 8.37 5.03
N ASP A 227 11.20 8.16 5.89
CA ASP A 227 10.00 9.00 5.94
C ASP A 227 10.08 9.93 7.15
N LEU A 228 10.93 10.94 7.03
CA LEU A 228 11.17 11.95 8.05
C LEU A 228 10.93 13.35 7.47
N PRO A 229 10.57 14.34 8.30
CA PRO A 229 10.64 15.74 7.92
C PRO A 229 12.04 16.13 7.45
N TYR A 230 12.11 17.10 6.52
CA TYR A 230 13.36 17.54 5.89
C TYR A 230 14.49 17.82 6.90
N ASN A 231 14.19 18.51 8.00
CA ASN A 231 15.18 18.89 9.01
C ASN A 231 15.84 17.69 9.71
N LEU A 232 15.08 16.63 10.00
CA LEU A 232 15.60 15.40 10.58
C LEU A 232 16.39 14.58 9.57
N CYS A 233 15.87 14.47 8.33
CA CYS A 233 16.60 13.89 7.20
C CYS A 233 17.97 14.57 7.05
N HIS A 234 18.00 15.91 7.02
CA HIS A 234 19.24 16.67 6.90
C HIS A 234 20.19 16.44 8.08
N LEU A 235 19.68 16.41 9.32
CA LEU A 235 20.48 16.15 10.52
C LEU A 235 21.20 14.78 10.46
N LEU A 236 20.53 13.75 9.96
CA LEU A 236 21.09 12.42 9.78
C LEU A 236 22.07 12.38 8.59
N LEU A 237 21.61 12.79 7.41
CA LEU A 237 22.32 12.57 6.15
C LEU A 237 23.57 13.43 6.00
N SER A 238 23.57 14.66 6.53
CA SER A 238 24.73 15.56 6.46
C SER A 238 25.97 15.01 7.20
N ARG A 239 25.77 14.05 8.11
CA ARG A 239 26.85 13.45 8.91
C ARG A 239 27.34 12.10 8.37
N ILE A 240 26.69 11.54 7.36
CA ILE A 240 27.11 10.28 6.74
C ILE A 240 28.22 10.56 5.71
N PRO A 241 29.45 10.05 5.90
CA PRO A 241 30.51 10.23 4.92
C PRO A 241 30.21 9.45 3.63
N LEU A 242 30.38 10.08 2.46
CA LEU A 242 30.14 9.43 1.17
C LEU A 242 30.98 8.15 0.99
N ALA A 243 32.20 8.12 1.53
CA ALA A 243 33.08 6.96 1.48
C ALA A 243 32.53 5.74 2.24
N ASN A 244 31.62 5.94 3.20
CA ASN A 244 31.02 4.83 3.93
C ASN A 244 29.88 4.18 3.14
N VAL A 245 29.14 4.91 2.31
CA VAL A 245 27.94 4.40 1.62
C VAL A 245 28.23 3.79 0.24
N SER A 246 29.38 3.14 0.08
CA SER A 246 29.75 2.48 -1.17
C SER A 246 28.90 1.24 -1.49
N THR A 247 28.31 0.64 -0.45
CA THR A 247 27.42 -0.53 -0.53
C THR A 247 25.96 -0.15 -0.75
N LEU A 248 25.60 1.14 -0.67
CA LEU A 248 24.21 1.62 -0.76
C LEU A 248 23.67 1.44 -2.17
N ARG A 249 22.66 0.59 -2.32
CA ARG A 249 21.98 0.27 -3.59
C ARG A 249 20.62 0.95 -3.73
N GLN A 250 19.93 1.17 -2.61
CA GLN A 250 18.62 1.81 -2.59
C GLN A 250 18.56 2.95 -1.59
N LEU A 251 18.00 4.07 -2.05
CA LEU A 251 17.66 5.21 -1.20
C LEU A 251 16.23 5.65 -1.51
N ARG A 252 15.35 5.59 -0.50
CA ARG A 252 14.02 6.19 -0.52
C ARG A 252 13.97 7.29 0.52
N ILE A 253 13.56 8.50 0.13
CA ILE A 253 13.56 9.65 1.02
C ILE A 253 12.36 10.56 0.82
N SER A 254 11.73 10.92 1.92
CA SER A 254 10.66 11.91 2.02
C SER A 254 11.28 13.23 2.48
N LEU A 255 11.04 14.29 1.72
CA LEU A 255 11.55 15.66 1.91
C LEU A 255 10.37 16.64 1.93
N CYS A 256 9.29 16.30 2.65
CA CYS A 256 8.15 17.19 2.83
C CYS A 256 8.36 18.09 4.04
N ASP A 257 7.90 19.34 3.94
CA ASP A 257 7.65 20.19 5.09
C ASP A 257 6.27 19.82 5.65
N ARG A 258 6.22 19.13 6.79
CA ARG A 258 4.94 18.80 7.45
C ARG A 258 4.46 20.04 8.22
N ILE A 259 4.14 21.11 7.49
CA ILE A 259 3.57 22.34 8.03
C ILE A 259 2.16 22.02 8.55
N PRO A 260 1.77 22.51 9.74
CA PRO A 260 0.44 22.27 10.29
C PRO A 260 -0.66 22.79 9.34
N PHE A 261 -1.61 21.92 8.98
CA PHE A 261 -2.87 22.29 8.32
C PHE A 261 -3.77 23.22 9.15
N SER A 262 -3.33 23.67 10.34
CA SER A 262 -4.15 24.41 11.30
C SER A 262 -4.46 25.85 10.89
N THR A 263 -3.70 26.43 9.95
CA THR A 263 -4.09 27.70 9.32
C THR A 263 -4.59 27.41 7.92
N GLY A 264 -5.91 27.50 7.69
CA GLY A 264 -6.55 27.40 6.36
C GLY A 264 -6.12 28.47 5.34
N ALA A 265 -4.96 29.09 5.54
CA ALA A 265 -4.25 29.93 4.63
C ALA A 265 -2.93 29.24 4.29
N MET A 266 -2.78 28.82 3.03
CA MET A 266 -1.44 28.73 2.42
C MET A 266 -0.73 30.06 2.70
N PRO A 267 0.49 30.08 3.24
CA PRO A 267 1.19 31.34 3.46
C PRO A 267 1.29 32.06 2.11
N ALA A 268 0.61 33.21 1.97
CA ALA A 268 0.65 34.02 0.76
C ALA A 268 2.03 34.66 0.52
N THR A 269 2.96 34.43 1.43
CA THR A 269 4.34 34.90 1.41
C THR A 269 5.27 33.74 1.75
N PRO A 270 6.40 33.56 1.03
CA PRO A 270 7.46 32.66 1.49
C PRO A 270 7.82 33.01 2.93
N LEU A 271 7.97 32.00 3.78
CA LEU A 271 8.33 32.17 5.20
C LEU A 271 9.48 33.18 5.34
N PRO A 272 9.39 34.19 6.23
CA PRO A 272 10.51 35.07 6.52
C PRO A 272 11.63 34.24 7.18
N GLY A 273 12.65 33.90 6.38
CA GLY A 273 13.67 32.90 6.69
C GLY A 273 14.00 31.99 5.50
N ALA A 274 13.07 31.84 4.56
CA ALA A 274 13.28 31.23 3.23
C ALA A 274 14.15 32.09 2.28
N GLY A 275 14.73 33.19 2.80
CA GLY A 275 15.67 34.05 2.10
C GLY A 275 17.08 33.46 1.98
N ASP A 276 17.41 32.46 2.79
CA ASP A 276 18.60 31.62 2.57
C ASP A 276 18.18 30.37 1.78
N ASN A 277 18.00 30.54 0.48
CA ASN A 277 17.98 29.48 -0.53
C ASN A 277 19.36 28.79 -0.60
N VAL A 278 19.88 28.29 0.52
CA VAL A 278 21.00 27.38 0.51
C VAL A 278 20.46 26.10 -0.12
N ARG A 279 20.79 25.86 -1.40
CA ARG A 279 20.63 24.55 -2.02
C ARG A 279 21.39 23.56 -1.16
N ARG A 280 20.68 22.79 -0.34
CA ARG A 280 21.29 21.81 0.56
C ARG A 280 21.32 20.47 -0.16
N THR A 281 22.47 20.17 -0.75
CA THR A 281 22.70 18.92 -1.48
C THR A 281 22.60 17.72 -0.56
N ILE A 282 21.84 16.71 -0.98
CA ILE A 282 21.82 15.41 -0.30
C ILE A 282 23.02 14.61 -0.81
N THR A 283 24.05 14.49 0.04
CA THR A 283 25.32 13.82 -0.28
C THR A 283 25.14 12.39 -0.75
N LEU A 284 24.16 11.66 -0.20
CA LEU A 284 23.87 10.27 -0.57
C LEU A 284 23.42 10.10 -2.03
N PHE A 285 22.96 11.15 -2.72
CA PHE A 285 22.66 11.05 -4.16
C PHE A 285 23.90 10.74 -5.00
N GLN A 286 25.09 11.00 -4.46
CA GLN A 286 26.38 10.71 -5.10
C GLN A 286 26.91 9.31 -4.76
N ALA A 287 26.15 8.48 -4.04
CA ALA A 287 26.60 7.14 -3.66
C ALA A 287 26.91 6.31 -4.93
N PRO A 288 28.12 5.74 -5.06
CA PRO A 288 28.58 5.15 -6.31
C PRO A 288 27.85 3.85 -6.69
N GLY A 289 27.36 3.12 -5.69
CA GLY A 289 26.63 1.85 -5.85
C GLY A 289 25.12 2.00 -6.03
N LEU A 290 24.60 3.24 -6.05
CA LEU A 290 23.17 3.50 -6.03
C LEU A 290 22.51 3.02 -7.33
N LYS A 291 21.47 2.20 -7.20
CA LYS A 291 20.70 1.62 -8.32
C LYS A 291 19.24 2.03 -8.30
N ARG A 292 18.68 2.33 -7.13
CA ARG A 292 17.28 2.71 -6.93
C ARG A 292 17.20 3.98 -6.11
N LEU A 293 16.55 5.00 -6.65
CA LEU A 293 16.35 6.29 -5.97
C LEU A 293 14.87 6.67 -6.02
N SER A 294 14.25 6.84 -4.85
CA SER A 294 12.92 7.44 -4.73
C SER A 294 13.00 8.67 -3.85
N VAL A 295 12.56 9.81 -4.37
CA VAL A 295 12.56 11.08 -3.66
C VAL A 295 11.15 11.65 -3.73
N ARG A 296 10.52 11.76 -2.57
CA ARG A 296 9.24 12.43 -2.40
C ARG A 296 9.47 13.80 -1.78
N GLY A 297 8.73 14.82 -2.20
CA GLY A 297 8.72 16.08 -1.48
C GLY A 297 7.85 17.14 -2.11
N ASP A 298 8.00 18.37 -1.63
CA ASP A 298 7.29 19.55 -2.10
C ASP A 298 8.27 20.56 -2.74
N ALA A 299 8.07 21.87 -2.53
CA ALA A 299 8.99 22.91 -2.99
C ALA A 299 10.42 22.76 -2.45
N ILE A 300 10.61 22.12 -1.28
CA ILE A 300 11.94 21.90 -0.69
C ILE A 300 12.72 20.83 -1.44
N ALA A 301 12.07 19.73 -1.84
CA ALA A 301 12.73 18.72 -2.67
C ALA A 301 13.20 19.31 -4.01
N HIS A 302 12.40 20.17 -4.62
CA HIS A 302 12.81 20.91 -5.82
C HIS A 302 14.02 21.81 -5.56
N SER A 303 14.09 22.52 -4.41
CA SER A 303 15.26 23.37 -4.11
C SER A 303 16.54 22.58 -3.80
N ALA A 304 16.41 21.34 -3.33
CA ALA A 304 17.53 20.41 -3.13
C ALA A 304 17.99 19.72 -4.42
N PHE A 305 17.19 19.77 -5.49
CA PHE A 305 17.46 19.18 -6.79
C PHE A 305 18.06 20.21 -7.76
N ASP A 306 19.22 19.89 -8.35
CA ASP A 306 19.88 20.74 -9.36
C ASP A 306 20.30 19.86 -10.53
N SER A 307 19.52 19.89 -11.61
CA SER A 307 19.75 19.04 -12.79
C SER A 307 21.07 19.32 -13.51
N ASN A 308 21.68 20.50 -13.30
CA ASN A 308 23.00 20.82 -13.84
C ASN A 308 24.14 20.21 -13.01
N LYS A 309 23.84 19.64 -11.85
CA LYS A 309 24.81 19.03 -10.93
C LYS A 309 24.41 17.61 -10.57
N LEU A 310 23.71 16.92 -11.48
CA LEU A 310 23.41 15.51 -11.30
C LEU A 310 24.70 14.72 -11.17
N PRO A 311 24.82 13.81 -10.17
CA PRO A 311 26.01 12.98 -10.01
C PRO A 311 26.19 12.02 -11.18
N ASP A 312 27.41 11.84 -11.66
CA ASP A 312 27.72 10.84 -12.70
C ASP A 312 27.30 9.41 -12.29
N SER A 313 27.22 9.12 -10.98
CA SER A 313 26.74 7.84 -10.46
C SER A 313 25.29 7.54 -10.84
N TRP A 314 24.50 8.54 -11.24
CA TRP A 314 23.13 8.34 -11.71
C TRP A 314 23.04 7.53 -13.00
N ALA A 315 24.13 7.46 -13.77
CA ALA A 315 24.23 6.55 -14.92
C ALA A 315 24.04 5.07 -14.53
N ASN A 316 24.25 4.71 -13.26
CA ASN A 316 24.04 3.36 -12.73
C ASN A 316 22.60 3.10 -12.24
N LEU A 317 21.73 4.12 -12.25
CA LEU A 317 20.35 3.98 -11.79
C LEU A 317 19.55 3.10 -12.76
N SER A 318 18.85 2.15 -12.16
CA SER A 318 17.86 1.29 -12.80
C SER A 318 16.43 1.70 -12.45
N HIS A 319 16.21 2.33 -11.29
CA HIS A 319 14.90 2.80 -10.85
C HIS A 319 15.02 4.24 -10.34
N LEU A 320 14.18 5.13 -10.85
CA LEU A 320 14.15 6.54 -10.45
C LEU A 320 12.72 7.02 -10.29
N SER A 321 12.35 7.45 -9.07
CA SER A 321 11.06 8.05 -8.76
C SER A 321 11.27 9.43 -8.14
N LEU A 322 10.76 10.49 -8.80
CA LEU A 322 10.78 11.86 -8.31
C LEU A 322 9.33 12.34 -8.16
N ASP A 323 8.80 12.25 -6.94
CA ASP A 323 7.43 12.66 -6.58
C ASP A 323 7.41 14.10 -6.05
N PHE A 324 8.06 14.98 -6.82
CA PHE A 324 8.04 16.44 -6.69
C PHE A 324 8.22 17.05 -8.08
N GLY A 325 7.69 18.26 -8.28
CA GLY A 325 7.72 18.90 -9.58
C GLY A 325 9.14 19.25 -10.05
N ILE A 326 9.54 18.73 -11.22
CA ILE A 326 10.74 19.14 -11.97
C ILE A 326 10.33 19.82 -13.28
N ASN A 327 11.26 20.54 -13.91
CA ASN A 327 11.01 21.18 -15.20
C ASN A 327 11.41 20.28 -16.39
N SER A 328 11.03 20.65 -17.60
CA SER A 328 11.22 19.83 -18.80
C SER A 328 12.70 19.73 -19.20
N THR A 329 13.52 20.72 -18.81
CA THR A 329 14.98 20.68 -19.00
C THR A 329 15.62 19.66 -18.06
N ASP A 330 15.13 19.58 -16.82
CA ASP A 330 15.57 18.58 -15.85
C ASP A 330 15.28 17.16 -16.33
N VAL A 331 14.08 16.94 -16.89
CA VAL A 331 13.68 15.65 -17.47
C VAL A 331 14.67 15.24 -18.58
N LEU A 332 15.03 16.18 -19.47
CA LEU A 332 16.00 15.93 -20.51
C LEU A 332 17.38 15.57 -19.94
N HIS A 333 17.86 16.27 -18.91
CA HIS A 333 19.13 15.95 -18.25
C HIS A 333 19.12 14.57 -17.60
N VAL A 334 18.03 14.22 -16.91
CA VAL A 334 17.84 12.89 -16.29
C VAL A 334 17.90 11.79 -17.34
N PHE A 335 17.11 11.89 -18.43
CA PHE A 335 17.08 10.85 -19.45
C PHE A 335 18.39 10.73 -20.24
N ARG A 336 19.16 11.81 -20.37
CA ARG A 336 20.49 11.76 -21.00
C ARG A 336 21.55 11.11 -20.11
N LEU A 337 21.42 11.23 -18.80
CA LEU A 337 22.40 10.68 -17.86
C LEU A 337 22.10 9.23 -17.50
N CYS A 338 20.82 8.88 -17.34
CA CYS A 338 20.38 7.60 -16.79
C CYS A 338 19.98 6.61 -17.88
N GLU A 339 20.92 6.17 -18.71
CA GLU A 339 20.66 5.25 -19.84
C GLU A 339 20.24 3.83 -19.40
N ASN A 340 20.57 3.42 -18.17
CA ASN A 340 20.28 2.10 -17.60
C ASN A 340 18.91 2.00 -16.89
N LEU A 341 18.05 3.02 -17.00
CA LEU A 341 16.75 3.01 -16.37
C LEU A 341 15.88 1.86 -16.89
N GLU A 342 15.31 1.11 -15.98
CA GLU A 342 14.26 0.10 -16.19
C GLU A 342 12.89 0.64 -15.75
N ASP A 343 12.86 1.43 -14.67
CA ASP A 343 11.67 2.07 -14.13
C ASP A 343 11.91 3.57 -13.88
N CYS A 344 11.02 4.42 -14.38
CA CYS A 344 11.10 5.84 -14.15
C CYS A 344 9.72 6.47 -13.87
N ARG A 345 9.62 7.27 -12.81
CA ARG A 345 8.44 8.07 -12.45
C ARG A 345 8.84 9.51 -12.20
N LEU A 346 8.26 10.46 -12.94
CA LEU A 346 8.58 11.88 -12.86
C LEU A 346 7.31 12.74 -12.79
N VAL A 347 7.36 13.83 -12.03
CA VAL A 347 6.35 14.90 -12.03
C VAL A 347 6.89 16.11 -12.79
N VAL A 348 6.23 16.53 -13.87
CA VAL A 348 6.67 17.63 -14.74
C VAL A 348 5.74 18.83 -14.58
N THR A 349 6.30 20.04 -14.40
CA THR A 349 5.54 21.24 -14.00
C THR A 349 5.39 22.33 -15.05
N ASP A 350 6.42 22.60 -15.85
CA ASP A 350 6.38 23.60 -16.92
C ASP A 350 5.83 23.01 -18.22
N CYS A 351 6.12 21.73 -18.46
CA CYS A 351 5.73 20.91 -19.60
C CYS A 351 5.97 21.62 -20.95
N GLN A 352 7.10 22.32 -21.08
CA GLN A 352 7.47 23.10 -22.27
C GLN A 352 8.42 22.31 -23.16
N ASP A 353 8.39 22.61 -24.46
CA ASP A 353 9.41 22.11 -25.37
C ASP A 353 10.78 22.72 -25.04
N VAL A 354 11.77 21.84 -24.90
CA VAL A 354 13.19 22.20 -24.70
C VAL A 354 13.91 22.04 -26.03
N TYR A 355 14.86 22.93 -26.32
CA TYR A 355 15.71 22.78 -27.49
C TYR A 355 16.48 21.45 -27.42
N ILE A 356 16.20 20.57 -28.37
CA ILE A 356 16.88 19.31 -28.59
C ILE A 356 17.41 19.36 -30.01
N ASP A 357 18.72 19.13 -30.16
CA ASP A 357 19.36 19.06 -31.47
C ASP A 357 18.59 18.08 -32.39
N PRO A 358 18.28 18.45 -33.65
CA PRO A 358 17.55 17.59 -34.56
C PRO A 358 18.17 16.21 -34.80
N ASP A 359 19.48 16.06 -34.62
CA ASP A 359 20.20 14.79 -34.79
C ASP A 359 20.39 14.04 -33.45
N MET A 360 20.03 14.66 -32.33
CA MET A 360 20.16 14.03 -31.01
C MET A 360 19.10 12.94 -30.81
N VAL A 361 19.54 11.81 -30.28
CA VAL A 361 18.71 10.70 -29.84
C VAL A 361 18.87 10.54 -28.34
N ILE A 362 17.79 10.20 -27.63
CA ILE A 362 17.80 9.92 -26.21
C ILE A 362 17.54 8.42 -26.02
N PRO A 363 18.60 7.59 -25.93
CA PRO A 363 18.46 6.15 -25.82
C PRO A 363 18.09 5.73 -24.40
N LEU A 364 16.97 5.04 -24.25
CA LEU A 364 16.54 4.39 -23.01
C LEU A 364 16.23 2.92 -23.31
N PRO A 365 17.26 2.11 -23.64
CA PRO A 365 17.08 0.77 -24.20
C PRO A 365 16.47 -0.22 -23.20
N HIS A 366 16.67 0.00 -21.90
CA HIS A 366 16.24 -0.89 -20.83
C HIS A 366 14.92 -0.47 -20.17
N LEU A 367 14.37 0.69 -20.53
CA LEU A 367 13.18 1.24 -19.89
C LEU A 367 11.95 0.37 -20.17
N LYS A 368 11.42 -0.23 -19.11
CA LYS A 368 10.23 -1.11 -19.12
C LYS A 368 9.00 -0.35 -18.64
N PHE A 369 9.16 0.47 -17.61
CA PHE A 369 8.11 1.27 -16.99
C PHE A 369 8.45 2.76 -17.06
N LEU A 370 7.49 3.57 -17.51
CA LEU A 370 7.59 5.03 -17.49
C LEU A 370 6.29 5.66 -17.00
N CYS A 371 6.34 6.45 -15.94
CA CYS A 371 5.25 7.29 -15.48
C CYS A 371 5.60 8.77 -15.59
N LEU A 372 4.74 9.53 -16.26
CA LEU A 372 4.79 10.99 -16.35
C LEU A 372 3.53 11.59 -15.74
N LYS A 373 3.70 12.27 -14.61
CA LYS A 373 2.67 13.09 -13.97
C LYS A 373 2.79 14.53 -14.48
N ILE A 374 1.90 14.95 -15.35
CA ILE A 374 1.92 16.28 -16.00
C ILE A 374 1.07 17.27 -15.22
N ASN A 375 1.65 18.42 -14.88
CA ASN A 375 0.93 19.56 -14.31
C ASN A 375 0.79 20.68 -15.35
N GLY A 376 -0.42 20.87 -15.89
CA GLY A 376 -0.71 21.88 -16.92
C GLY A 376 -0.71 21.32 -18.34
N PRO A 377 -0.68 22.19 -19.37
CA PRO A 377 -0.72 21.77 -20.77
C PRO A 377 0.62 21.14 -21.16
N ASP A 378 0.58 19.91 -21.66
CA ASP A 378 1.74 19.20 -22.18
C ASP A 378 2.14 19.70 -23.57
N LEU A 379 3.33 20.31 -23.67
CA LEU A 379 3.91 20.81 -24.91
C LEU A 379 5.25 20.13 -25.24
N MET A 380 5.62 19.01 -24.61
CA MET A 380 6.96 18.37 -24.75
C MET A 380 7.12 17.53 -26.03
N SER A 381 6.71 18.08 -27.18
CA SER A 381 6.70 17.39 -28.48
C SER A 381 8.06 16.93 -28.98
N LEU A 382 9.10 17.72 -28.75
CA LEU A 382 10.46 17.40 -29.15
C LEU A 382 11.02 16.28 -28.28
N LEU A 383 10.76 16.31 -26.97
CA LEU A 383 11.24 15.26 -26.07
C LEU A 383 10.68 13.89 -26.49
N TYR A 384 9.36 13.77 -26.63
CA TYR A 384 8.71 12.51 -26.97
C TYR A 384 9.17 11.92 -28.31
N LYS A 385 9.41 12.75 -29.32
CA LYS A 385 9.90 12.30 -30.64
C LYS A 385 11.33 11.77 -30.62
N ARG A 386 12.13 12.14 -29.61
CA ARG A 386 13.57 11.83 -29.52
C ARG A 386 13.87 10.68 -28.57
N LEU A 387 12.90 10.29 -27.74
CA LEU A 387 12.99 9.13 -26.87
C LEU A 387 12.99 7.83 -27.70
N GLN A 388 14.00 7.00 -27.48
CA GLN A 388 14.05 5.64 -28.00
C GLN A 388 13.90 4.65 -26.86
N THR A 389 12.68 4.13 -26.72
CA THR A 389 12.27 3.25 -25.61
C THR A 389 11.83 1.87 -26.14
N PRO A 390 12.74 1.07 -26.73
CA PRO A 390 12.38 -0.19 -27.40
C PRO A 390 11.85 -1.29 -26.48
N SER A 391 12.10 -1.18 -25.17
CA SER A 391 11.67 -2.15 -24.15
C SER A 391 10.42 -1.72 -23.37
N LEU A 392 9.87 -0.54 -23.65
CA LEU A 392 8.78 0.05 -22.88
C LEU A 392 7.52 -0.81 -23.04
N ASN A 393 7.06 -1.36 -21.92
CA ASN A 393 5.91 -2.25 -21.84
C ASN A 393 4.80 -1.68 -20.96
N TRP A 394 5.11 -0.77 -20.05
CA TRP A 394 4.15 -0.08 -19.18
C TRP A 394 4.38 1.43 -19.29
N PHE A 395 3.35 2.16 -19.70
CA PHE A 395 3.38 3.62 -19.73
C PHE A 395 2.23 4.23 -18.93
N GLU A 396 2.53 5.17 -18.03
CA GLU A 396 1.53 5.95 -17.29
C GLU A 396 1.61 7.43 -17.64
N TYR A 397 0.47 7.99 -17.99
CA TYR A 397 0.29 9.41 -18.25
C TYR A 397 -0.80 9.96 -17.33
N GLN A 398 -0.38 10.65 -16.27
CA GLN A 398 -1.24 11.02 -15.15
C GLN A 398 -1.26 12.53 -14.90
N SER A 399 -2.31 13.06 -14.28
CA SER A 399 -2.36 14.45 -13.84
C SER A 399 -1.54 14.65 -12.57
N GLY A 400 -0.71 15.70 -12.51
CA GLY A 400 0.09 16.03 -11.32
C GLY A 400 -0.76 16.36 -10.08
N GLY A 401 -2.04 16.68 -10.23
CA GLY A 401 -2.92 17.10 -9.14
C GLY A 401 -2.65 18.53 -8.66
N ALA A 402 -3.58 19.11 -7.89
CA ALA A 402 -3.54 20.52 -7.48
C ALA A 402 -2.40 20.87 -6.51
N TYR A 403 -1.80 19.87 -5.83
CA TYR A 403 -0.78 20.07 -4.80
C TYR A 403 0.56 20.62 -5.32
N TYR A 404 0.91 20.33 -6.57
CA TYR A 404 2.17 20.80 -7.18
C TYR A 404 1.97 22.05 -8.05
N SER A 405 0.81 22.72 -7.93
CA SER A 405 0.54 24.00 -8.60
C SER A 405 1.50 25.05 -8.04
N ALA A 406 2.57 25.34 -8.78
CA ALA A 406 3.47 26.43 -8.44
C ALA A 406 2.68 27.74 -8.26
N PRO A 407 3.02 28.61 -7.28
CA PRO A 407 2.46 29.95 -7.23
C PRO A 407 2.92 30.71 -8.48
N ARG A 408 2.02 30.88 -9.45
CA ARG A 408 2.32 31.67 -10.65
C ARG A 408 2.49 33.14 -10.24
N PRO A 409 3.49 33.86 -10.78
CA PRO A 409 3.61 35.28 -10.55
C PRO A 409 2.43 35.99 -11.22
N HIS A 410 1.64 36.70 -10.41
CA HIS A 410 0.72 37.78 -10.78
C HIS A 410 -0.42 37.41 -11.77
N GLY A 411 -1.62 37.19 -11.22
CA GLY A 411 -2.88 37.50 -11.92
C GLY A 411 -3.61 36.37 -12.64
N PHE A 412 -3.10 35.14 -12.69
CA PHE A 412 -3.83 33.98 -13.24
C PHE A 412 -4.23 33.05 -12.11
N GLY A 413 -5.53 33.01 -11.79
CA GLY A 413 -6.09 32.13 -10.76
C GLY A 413 -5.83 30.64 -11.02
N TYR A 414 -6.08 29.82 -10.01
CA TYR A 414 -6.06 28.35 -10.10
C TYR A 414 -6.78 27.90 -11.38
N TYR A 415 -6.04 27.31 -12.32
CA TYR A 415 -6.69 26.69 -13.48
C TYR A 415 -7.49 25.51 -12.97
N SER A 416 -8.82 25.64 -13.02
CA SER A 416 -9.72 24.55 -12.71
C SER A 416 -9.44 23.39 -13.68
N PRO A 417 -9.22 22.15 -13.19
CA PRO A 417 -9.14 20.97 -14.04
C PRO A 417 -10.47 20.81 -14.78
N GLY A 418 -10.53 21.29 -16.02
CA GLY A 418 -11.78 21.41 -16.80
C GLY A 418 -11.83 22.59 -17.76
N ALA A 419 -10.98 23.62 -17.58
CA ALA A 419 -10.99 24.80 -18.46
C ALA A 419 -10.61 24.52 -19.93
N TYR A 420 -9.97 23.38 -20.22
CA TYR A 420 -9.58 22.99 -21.58
C TYR A 420 -10.72 22.35 -22.40
N GLN A 421 -11.87 22.02 -21.79
CA GLN A 421 -12.95 21.37 -22.52
C GLN A 421 -13.80 22.31 -23.39
N ASN A 422 -13.64 23.64 -23.24
CA ASN A 422 -14.51 24.63 -23.90
C ASN A 422 -13.84 25.53 -24.95
N THR A 423 -12.57 25.35 -25.29
CA THR A 423 -11.98 26.05 -26.44
C THR A 423 -12.08 25.20 -27.70
N GLN A 424 -13.25 25.24 -28.35
CA GLN A 424 -13.32 25.02 -29.79
C GLN A 424 -12.45 26.07 -30.47
N ASN A 425 -11.18 25.74 -30.75
CA ASN A 425 -10.37 26.27 -31.85
C ASN A 425 -8.93 25.73 -31.74
N ILE A 426 -8.60 24.74 -32.59
CA ILE A 426 -7.24 24.37 -33.02
C ILE A 426 -6.24 24.12 -31.87
N THR A 427 -6.51 23.13 -31.01
CA THR A 427 -5.42 22.55 -30.20
C THR A 427 -4.63 21.55 -31.06
N PRO A 428 -3.29 21.64 -31.11
CA PRO A 428 -2.47 20.57 -31.68
C PRO A 428 -2.72 19.26 -30.90
N THR A 429 -2.64 18.13 -31.60
CA THR A 429 -2.74 16.79 -30.97
C THR A 429 -1.76 16.67 -29.81
N SER A 430 -2.20 16.03 -28.73
CA SER A 430 -1.36 15.91 -27.52
C SER A 430 0.02 15.31 -27.87
N PRO A 431 1.13 15.96 -27.48
CA PRO A 431 2.50 15.51 -27.78
C PRO A 431 2.79 14.06 -27.37
N VAL A 432 2.21 13.61 -26.26
CA VAL A 432 2.40 12.26 -25.72
C VAL A 432 1.98 11.17 -26.69
N LEU A 433 1.04 11.46 -27.61
CA LEU A 433 0.58 10.50 -28.61
C LEU A 433 1.71 10.00 -29.52
N SER A 434 2.73 10.83 -29.77
CA SER A 434 3.89 10.43 -30.56
C SER A 434 4.72 9.33 -29.88
N LEU A 435 4.81 9.34 -28.55
CA LEU A 435 5.47 8.29 -27.78
C LEU A 435 4.64 7.00 -27.77
N ILE A 436 3.32 7.11 -27.64
CA ILE A 436 2.41 5.96 -27.70
C ILE A 436 2.47 5.30 -29.09
N GLU A 437 2.50 6.11 -30.16
CA GLU A 437 2.60 5.62 -31.53
C GLU A 437 3.95 4.95 -31.82
N SER A 438 5.06 5.50 -31.32
CA SER A 438 6.39 4.94 -31.53
C SER A 438 6.64 3.67 -30.70
N SER A 439 5.97 3.52 -29.55
CA SER A 439 6.19 2.44 -28.58
C SER A 439 5.25 1.25 -28.78
N ARG A 440 5.55 0.40 -29.78
CA ARG A 440 4.69 -0.75 -30.16
C ARG A 440 4.63 -1.90 -29.14
N ARG A 441 5.46 -1.88 -28.09
CA ARG A 441 5.54 -2.95 -27.08
C ARG A 441 4.74 -2.68 -25.80
N ILE A 442 4.09 -1.52 -25.70
CA ILE A 442 3.26 -1.19 -24.55
C ILE A 442 2.12 -2.21 -24.41
N LYS A 443 2.14 -2.94 -23.30
CA LYS A 443 1.10 -3.90 -22.87
C LYS A 443 0.17 -3.30 -21.83
N THR A 444 0.69 -2.41 -20.97
CA THR A 444 -0.05 -1.71 -19.92
C THR A 444 -0.01 -0.20 -20.16
N LEU A 445 -1.17 0.43 -20.21
CA LEU A 445 -1.31 1.86 -20.47
C LEU A 445 -2.24 2.47 -19.44
N VAL A 446 -1.74 3.47 -18.71
CA VAL A 446 -2.50 4.24 -17.74
C VAL A 446 -2.73 5.64 -18.29
N LEU A 447 -3.99 6.02 -18.48
CA LEU A 447 -4.36 7.35 -18.97
C LEU A 447 -5.25 8.06 -17.96
N ASP A 448 -4.86 9.28 -17.60
CA ASP A 448 -5.69 10.19 -16.84
C ASP A 448 -6.48 11.12 -17.77
N PRO A 449 -7.82 10.97 -17.86
CA PRO A 449 -8.64 11.78 -18.76
C PRO A 449 -8.58 13.28 -18.51
N ARG A 450 -8.07 13.73 -17.36
CA ARG A 450 -7.91 15.16 -17.05
C ARG A 450 -6.85 15.84 -17.91
N ASN A 451 -5.91 15.09 -18.47
CA ASN A 451 -4.81 15.62 -19.29
C ASN A 451 -5.04 15.49 -20.80
N LEU A 452 -6.08 14.78 -21.25
CA LEU A 452 -6.28 14.46 -22.66
C LEU A 452 -7.68 14.86 -23.12
N SER A 453 -7.76 15.42 -24.34
CA SER A 453 -9.05 15.65 -24.98
C SER A 453 -9.71 14.32 -25.36
N HIS A 454 -11.03 14.30 -25.57
CA HIS A 454 -11.73 13.10 -26.07
C HIS A 454 -11.14 12.58 -27.40
N LYS A 455 -10.68 13.50 -28.25
CA LYS A 455 -10.03 13.19 -29.53
C LYS A 455 -8.66 12.52 -29.30
N ASP A 456 -7.84 13.08 -28.40
CA ASP A 456 -6.52 12.52 -28.10
C ASP A 456 -6.62 11.15 -27.42
N MET A 457 -7.57 10.98 -26.50
CA MET A 457 -7.89 9.66 -25.91
C MET A 457 -8.18 8.63 -27.00
N LEU A 458 -9.07 8.95 -27.94
CA LEU A 458 -9.41 8.06 -29.04
C LEU A 458 -8.19 7.69 -29.90
N PHE A 459 -7.34 8.67 -30.25
CA PHE A 459 -6.12 8.38 -31.01
C PHE A 459 -5.11 7.55 -30.21
N GLY A 460 -4.92 7.83 -28.92
CA GLY A 460 -4.06 7.04 -28.03
C GLY A 460 -4.49 5.56 -28.00
N LEU A 461 -5.79 5.29 -27.86
CA LEU A 461 -6.33 3.93 -27.89
C LEU A 461 -6.18 3.25 -29.26
N ARG A 462 -6.27 4.00 -30.37
CA ARG A 462 -6.01 3.47 -31.72
C ARG A 462 -4.54 3.11 -31.94
N PHE A 463 -3.62 3.93 -31.44
CA PHE A 463 -2.19 3.67 -31.52
C PHE A 463 -1.80 2.45 -30.66
N ALA A 464 -2.39 2.32 -29.46
CA ALA A 464 -2.17 1.22 -28.53
C ALA A 464 -3.02 -0.03 -28.83
N ARG A 465 -3.23 -0.39 -30.10
CA ARG A 465 -4.10 -1.53 -30.49
C ARG A 465 -3.67 -2.91 -29.94
N HIS A 466 -2.41 -3.05 -29.52
CA HIS A 466 -1.82 -4.30 -28.98
C HIS A 466 -1.94 -4.45 -27.45
N LEU A 467 -2.55 -3.45 -26.80
CA LEU A 467 -2.66 -3.38 -25.34
C LEU A 467 -3.45 -4.57 -24.76
N THR A 468 -2.94 -5.12 -23.67
CA THR A 468 -3.62 -6.18 -22.89
C THR A 468 -4.19 -5.65 -21.58
N HIS A 469 -3.67 -4.54 -21.06
CA HIS A 469 -4.07 -3.93 -19.80
C HIS A 469 -4.28 -2.41 -19.95
N LEU A 470 -5.50 -1.93 -19.74
CA LEU A 470 -5.84 -0.50 -19.72
C LEU A 470 -6.26 -0.07 -18.31
N ILE A 471 -5.66 1.01 -17.81
CA ILE A 471 -6.06 1.67 -16.57
C ILE A 471 -6.52 3.10 -16.89
N ILE A 472 -7.71 3.48 -16.43
CA ILE A 472 -8.23 4.84 -16.59
C ILE A 472 -8.32 5.53 -15.22
N GLY A 473 -7.75 6.73 -15.14
CA GLY A 473 -7.72 7.54 -13.93
C GLY A 473 -6.54 7.21 -13.01
N GLN A 474 -6.57 7.74 -11.79
CA GLN A 474 -5.53 7.52 -10.78
C GLN A 474 -5.98 6.49 -9.76
N ARG A 475 -5.17 5.46 -9.54
CA ARG A 475 -5.31 4.55 -8.40
C ARG A 475 -5.36 5.36 -7.10
N PRO A 476 -6.26 5.03 -6.15
CA PRO A 476 -6.32 5.72 -4.88
C PRO A 476 -4.97 5.62 -4.16
N LEU A 477 -4.45 6.76 -3.69
CA LEU A 477 -3.23 6.79 -2.88
C LEU A 477 -3.51 6.05 -1.57
N GLN A 478 -2.75 4.99 -1.30
CA GLN A 478 -2.79 4.31 0.00
C GLN A 478 -2.54 5.36 1.11
N ASN A 479 -3.53 5.57 2.00
CA ASN A 479 -3.51 6.46 3.18
C ASN A 479 -3.80 7.97 3.01
N LEU A 480 -4.16 8.47 1.83
CA LEU A 480 -4.76 9.81 1.72
C LEU A 480 -6.27 9.62 1.49
N GLY A 481 -7.07 10.03 2.47
CA GLY A 481 -8.53 9.99 2.35
C GLY A 481 -8.97 10.59 1.01
N TRP A 482 -9.99 9.98 0.40
CA TRP A 482 -10.56 10.29 -0.93
C TRP A 482 -10.87 11.78 -1.20
N ALA A 483 -10.77 12.66 -0.20
CA ALA A 483 -10.96 14.11 -0.35
C ALA A 483 -9.99 14.75 -1.38
N ALA A 484 -8.83 14.16 -1.66
CA ALA A 484 -7.80 14.75 -2.51
C ALA A 484 -7.97 14.52 -4.03
N THR A 485 -8.80 13.58 -4.49
CA THR A 485 -8.96 13.26 -5.93
C THR A 485 -10.31 13.70 -6.51
N SER A 486 -11.06 14.53 -5.80
CA SER A 486 -12.32 15.12 -6.28
C SER A 486 -12.09 15.93 -7.55
N GLY A 487 -12.35 15.36 -8.73
CA GLY A 487 -12.15 16.06 -9.99
C GLY A 487 -12.63 15.27 -11.20
N LEU A 488 -13.84 15.64 -11.67
CA LEU A 488 -14.35 15.58 -13.05
C LEU A 488 -13.56 14.69 -14.04
N VAL A 489 -13.68 13.37 -13.90
CA VAL A 489 -13.12 12.41 -14.87
C VAL A 489 -14.19 12.09 -15.91
N TYR A 490 -13.97 12.46 -17.17
CA TYR A 490 -14.89 12.19 -18.28
C TYR A 490 -14.26 11.21 -19.28
N PHE A 491 -14.32 9.91 -18.97
CA PHE A 491 -14.02 8.85 -19.94
C PHE A 491 -15.32 8.21 -20.42
N ASN A 492 -15.51 8.09 -21.73
CA ASN A 492 -16.68 7.43 -22.30
C ASN A 492 -16.39 5.95 -22.53
N LEU A 493 -16.80 5.09 -21.59
CA LEU A 493 -16.62 3.63 -21.69
C LEU A 493 -17.37 3.01 -22.88
N ASP A 494 -18.41 3.67 -23.40
CA ASP A 494 -19.10 3.21 -24.61
C ASP A 494 -18.12 3.04 -25.78
N LEU A 495 -17.02 3.81 -25.84
CA LEU A 495 -15.98 3.66 -26.87
C LEU A 495 -15.39 2.24 -26.93
N LEU A 496 -15.40 1.50 -25.82
CA LEU A 496 -14.83 0.15 -25.72
C LEU A 496 -15.87 -0.98 -25.84
N VAL A 497 -17.16 -0.65 -25.87
CA VAL A 497 -18.27 -1.60 -26.00
C VAL A 497 -18.27 -2.21 -27.41
N VAL A 498 -18.25 -3.54 -27.47
CA VAL A 498 -18.37 -4.30 -28.71
C VAL A 498 -19.85 -4.64 -28.94
N PRO A 499 -20.48 -4.14 -30.02
CA PRO A 499 -21.91 -4.37 -30.27
C PRO A 499 -22.20 -5.83 -30.60
N LYS A 500 -23.32 -6.36 -30.09
CA LYS A 500 -23.76 -7.75 -30.29
C LYS A 500 -24.24 -8.04 -31.73
N GLU A 501 -24.71 -7.03 -32.46
CA GLU A 501 -25.19 -7.14 -33.84
C GLU A 501 -24.45 -6.15 -34.75
N PRO A 502 -24.13 -6.53 -36.01
CA PRO A 502 -23.52 -5.61 -36.97
C PRO A 502 -24.53 -4.52 -37.35
N THR A 503 -24.38 -3.33 -36.77
CA THR A 503 -25.12 -2.13 -37.15
C THR A 503 -24.70 -1.66 -38.56
N ALA A 504 -25.58 -0.94 -39.27
CA ALA A 504 -25.31 -0.38 -40.61
C ALA A 504 -24.06 0.53 -40.67
N PHE A 505 -23.62 1.04 -39.52
CA PHE A 505 -22.30 1.66 -39.31
C PHE A 505 -21.48 0.73 -38.42
N GLN A 506 -20.40 0.16 -38.94
CA GLN A 506 -19.52 -0.73 -38.18
C GLN A 506 -18.69 0.11 -37.21
N LYS A 507 -19.06 0.10 -35.91
CA LYS A 507 -18.28 0.75 -34.84
C LYS A 507 -16.88 0.13 -34.83
N GLU A 508 -15.85 0.95 -34.90
CA GLU A 508 -14.47 0.50 -34.84
C GLU A 508 -14.21 -0.23 -33.51
N VAL A 509 -13.62 -1.42 -33.58
CA VAL A 509 -13.26 -2.20 -32.39
C VAL A 509 -11.93 -1.69 -31.86
N LEU A 510 -11.98 -0.90 -30.79
CA LEU A 510 -10.78 -0.44 -30.08
C LEU A 510 -10.26 -1.53 -29.14
N LEU A 511 -8.94 -1.60 -29.01
CA LEU A 511 -8.24 -2.53 -28.09
C LEU A 511 -8.73 -3.98 -28.22
N PRO A 512 -8.57 -4.62 -29.39
CA PRO A 512 -9.05 -5.98 -29.60
C PRO A 512 -8.36 -7.01 -28.68
N HIS A 513 -7.18 -6.72 -28.14
CA HIS A 513 -6.43 -7.63 -27.28
C HIS A 513 -6.57 -7.36 -25.77
N LEU A 514 -7.49 -6.49 -25.37
CA LEU A 514 -7.67 -6.11 -23.97
C LEU A 514 -8.15 -7.30 -23.13
N GLU A 515 -7.41 -7.62 -22.06
CA GLU A 515 -7.72 -8.68 -21.11
C GLU A 515 -7.98 -8.13 -19.70
N VAL A 516 -7.33 -7.02 -19.32
CA VAL A 516 -7.47 -6.39 -18.00
C VAL A 516 -7.91 -4.94 -18.15
N PHE A 517 -8.97 -4.56 -17.44
CA PHE A 517 -9.47 -3.19 -17.40
C PHE A 517 -9.60 -2.70 -15.97
N GLU A 518 -8.91 -1.60 -15.65
CA GLU A 518 -9.04 -0.93 -14.36
C GLU A 518 -9.51 0.52 -14.53
N ALA A 519 -10.31 0.99 -13.59
CA ALA A 519 -10.95 2.29 -13.65
C ALA A 519 -11.15 2.87 -12.25
N TYR A 520 -10.54 4.03 -11.97
CA TYR A 520 -10.56 4.64 -10.63
C TYR A 520 -11.08 6.09 -10.65
N ASN A 521 -11.70 6.49 -9.54
CA ASN A 521 -12.29 7.83 -9.36
C ASN A 521 -13.36 8.18 -10.42
N PHE A 522 -14.18 7.20 -10.81
CA PHE A 522 -15.29 7.42 -11.73
C PHE A 522 -16.49 8.06 -11.02
N ASP A 523 -17.08 9.08 -11.66
CA ASP A 523 -18.32 9.78 -11.26
C ASP A 523 -18.26 10.66 -10.01
N SER A 524 -17.26 11.55 -9.88
CA SER A 524 -17.46 12.70 -8.99
C SER A 524 -18.50 13.62 -9.65
N LYS A 525 -19.78 13.48 -9.29
CA LYS A 525 -20.75 14.56 -9.52
C LYS A 525 -20.10 15.83 -8.96
N PRO A 526 -20.02 16.95 -9.71
CA PRO A 526 -19.60 18.20 -9.11
C PRO A 526 -20.45 18.41 -7.85
N ASN A 527 -19.81 18.77 -6.74
CA ASN A 527 -20.52 19.20 -5.54
C ASN A 527 -21.65 20.12 -5.99
N GLN A 528 -22.89 19.81 -5.58
CA GLN A 528 -24.11 20.54 -5.93
C GLN A 528 -24.08 21.97 -5.38
N MET A 529 -23.17 22.80 -5.88
CA MET A 529 -23.06 24.20 -5.53
C MET A 529 -23.53 25.10 -6.68
N ASP A 530 -23.68 24.57 -7.90
CA ASP A 530 -24.25 25.29 -9.03
C ASP A 530 -25.27 24.43 -9.81
N ASN A 531 -26.47 24.97 -10.01
CA ASN A 531 -27.61 24.40 -10.76
C ASN A 531 -27.33 24.29 -12.29
N VAL A 532 -26.24 23.67 -12.69
CA VAL A 532 -25.95 23.39 -14.11
C VAL A 532 -26.32 21.92 -14.40
N PRO A 533 -27.29 21.64 -15.29
CA PRO A 533 -27.55 20.27 -15.72
C PRO A 533 -26.29 19.69 -16.37
N SER A 534 -25.80 18.56 -15.86
CA SER A 534 -24.66 17.85 -16.42
C SER A 534 -25.05 17.27 -17.77
N ILE A 535 -24.62 17.91 -18.87
CA ILE A 535 -24.84 17.47 -20.27
C ILE A 535 -23.88 16.30 -20.64
N LEU A 536 -23.03 15.86 -19.72
CA LEU A 536 -21.94 14.92 -20.00
C LEU A 536 -22.32 13.48 -19.57
N PRO A 537 -21.94 12.45 -20.37
CA PRO A 537 -22.36 11.07 -20.15
C PRO A 537 -21.71 10.46 -18.89
N THR A 538 -22.56 10.02 -17.96
CA THR A 538 -22.18 9.24 -16.77
C THR A 538 -22.05 7.76 -17.13
N ILE A 539 -21.04 7.05 -16.61
CA ILE A 539 -20.93 5.60 -16.82
C ILE A 539 -21.90 4.88 -15.87
N THR A 540 -22.96 4.33 -16.43
CA THR A 540 -23.95 3.53 -15.70
C THR A 540 -23.48 2.08 -15.55
N ASP A 541 -24.04 1.38 -14.56
CA ASP A 541 -23.80 -0.06 -14.38
C ASP A 541 -24.22 -0.86 -15.64
N GLU A 542 -25.24 -0.40 -16.37
CA GLU A 542 -25.65 -0.98 -17.66
C GLU A 542 -24.55 -0.90 -18.73
N ILE A 543 -23.86 0.24 -18.87
CA ILE A 543 -22.77 0.38 -19.84
C ILE A 543 -21.59 -0.54 -19.46
N VAL A 544 -21.29 -0.66 -18.17
CA VAL A 544 -20.26 -1.58 -17.66
C VAL A 544 -20.63 -3.02 -18.01
N LYS A 545 -21.88 -3.42 -17.76
CA LYS A 545 -22.41 -4.74 -18.14
C LYS A 545 -22.30 -4.99 -19.65
N GLN A 546 -22.69 -4.04 -20.50
CA GLN A 546 -22.57 -4.19 -21.97
C GLN A 546 -21.11 -4.29 -22.43
N PHE A 547 -20.21 -3.52 -21.83
CA PHE A 547 -18.77 -3.59 -22.11
C PHE A 547 -18.21 -4.98 -21.78
N ILE A 548 -18.51 -5.50 -20.60
CA ILE A 548 -18.00 -6.79 -20.12
C ILE A 548 -18.60 -7.95 -20.94
N LEU A 549 -19.93 -7.99 -21.08
CA LEU A 549 -20.61 -9.06 -21.83
C LEU A 549 -20.29 -9.04 -23.34
N GLY A 550 -19.97 -7.88 -23.92
CA GLY A 550 -19.52 -7.78 -25.31
C GLY A 550 -18.14 -8.40 -25.56
N ARG A 551 -17.38 -8.68 -24.50
CA ARG A 551 -16.01 -9.22 -24.54
C ARG A 551 -15.86 -10.52 -23.75
N LEU A 552 -16.94 -11.28 -23.57
CA LEU A 552 -16.95 -12.56 -22.85
C LEU A 552 -17.37 -13.71 -23.75
N GLY A 553 -16.54 -14.75 -23.89
CA GLY A 553 -16.94 -16.01 -24.52
C GLY A 553 -17.32 -15.87 -26.00
N ASN A 554 -18.45 -16.49 -26.39
CA ASN A 554 -18.88 -16.57 -27.79
C ASN A 554 -19.30 -15.22 -28.43
N THR A 555 -19.52 -14.17 -27.62
CA THR A 555 -19.82 -12.81 -28.09
C THR A 555 -18.56 -12.01 -28.43
N ALA A 556 -17.38 -12.44 -27.95
CA ALA A 556 -16.06 -11.83 -28.21
C ALA A 556 -15.52 -12.13 -29.62
N ARG A 557 -16.32 -11.97 -30.68
CA ARG A 557 -15.90 -12.28 -32.05
C ARG A 557 -14.84 -11.30 -32.53
N GLY A 558 -13.59 -11.74 -32.60
CA GLY A 558 -12.46 -10.94 -33.07
C GLY A 558 -11.79 -10.08 -31.98
N VAL A 559 -12.12 -10.31 -30.71
CA VAL A 559 -11.49 -9.68 -29.54
C VAL A 559 -11.11 -10.72 -28.48
N SER A 560 -10.11 -10.42 -27.66
CA SER A 560 -9.74 -11.22 -26.49
C SER A 560 -10.84 -11.15 -25.43
N SER A 561 -11.01 -12.26 -24.70
CA SER A 561 -11.89 -12.29 -23.53
C SER A 561 -11.28 -11.53 -22.36
N LEU A 562 -12.09 -10.73 -21.66
CA LEU A 562 -11.67 -10.08 -20.42
C LEU A 562 -11.42 -11.13 -19.32
N LYS A 563 -10.33 -10.94 -18.58
CA LYS A 563 -9.88 -11.78 -17.46
C LYS A 563 -10.04 -11.09 -16.10
N SER A 564 -9.84 -9.78 -16.04
CA SER A 564 -10.01 -9.01 -14.80
C SER A 564 -10.59 -7.63 -15.10
N VAL A 565 -11.57 -7.22 -14.30
CA VAL A 565 -12.22 -5.91 -14.38
C VAL A 565 -12.35 -5.33 -12.98
N LYS A 566 -11.66 -4.21 -12.74
CA LYS A 566 -11.69 -3.50 -11.46
C LYS A 566 -12.19 -2.08 -11.64
N ILE A 567 -13.28 -1.71 -10.99
CA ILE A 567 -13.85 -0.36 -11.10
C ILE A 567 -14.21 0.19 -9.72
N SER A 568 -13.68 1.36 -9.39
CA SER A 568 -14.03 2.10 -8.18
C SER A 568 -14.92 3.30 -8.51
N PHE A 569 -16.16 3.26 -8.00
CA PHE A 569 -17.16 4.30 -8.16
C PHE A 569 -17.27 5.19 -6.91
N SER A 570 -17.37 6.51 -7.11
CA SER A 570 -17.76 7.45 -6.05
C SER A 570 -19.29 7.60 -5.89
N ARG A 571 -20.07 6.69 -6.47
CA ARG A 571 -21.53 6.63 -6.38
C ARG A 571 -22.01 5.37 -5.69
N LYS A 572 -23.29 5.36 -5.31
CA LYS A 572 -23.98 4.13 -4.90
C LYS A 572 -24.22 3.24 -6.12
N ARG A 573 -24.33 1.93 -5.87
CA ARG A 573 -24.69 0.92 -6.87
C ARG A 573 -26.09 1.22 -7.44
N GLU A 574 -26.23 1.21 -8.77
CA GLU A 574 -27.51 1.41 -9.48
C GLU A 574 -28.19 0.07 -9.77
N GLU A 575 -27.42 -0.91 -10.27
CA GLU A 575 -27.89 -2.25 -10.63
C GLU A 575 -26.89 -3.33 -10.18
N PRO A 576 -27.35 -4.49 -9.65
CA PRO A 576 -26.48 -5.63 -9.38
C PRO A 576 -26.18 -6.39 -10.67
N ILE A 577 -25.04 -6.08 -11.30
CA ILE A 577 -24.63 -6.66 -12.59
C ILE A 577 -23.72 -7.88 -12.45
N GLU A 578 -23.16 -8.11 -11.26
CA GLU A 578 -22.12 -9.10 -11.00
C GLU A 578 -22.60 -10.54 -11.23
N GLU A 579 -23.81 -10.87 -10.77
CA GLU A 579 -24.39 -12.22 -10.89
C GLU A 579 -24.62 -12.63 -12.35
N GLU A 580 -25.11 -11.70 -13.18
CA GLU A 580 -25.35 -11.96 -14.61
C GLU A 580 -24.03 -12.15 -15.36
N ILE A 581 -23.03 -11.31 -15.08
CA ILE A 581 -21.68 -11.42 -15.66
C ILE A 581 -21.07 -12.78 -15.30
N GLN A 582 -21.14 -13.16 -14.02
CA GLN A 582 -20.57 -14.43 -13.54
C GLN A 582 -21.25 -15.63 -14.20
N ARG A 583 -22.59 -15.63 -14.27
CA ARG A 583 -23.35 -16.69 -14.97
C ARG A 583 -22.94 -16.83 -16.43
N CYS A 584 -22.82 -15.71 -17.16
CA CYS A 584 -22.39 -15.74 -18.56
C CYS A 584 -20.93 -16.20 -18.73
N ALA A 585 -20.04 -15.88 -17.78
CA ALA A 585 -18.66 -16.36 -17.78
C ALA A 585 -18.60 -17.89 -17.56
N GLU A 586 -19.39 -18.42 -16.63
CA GLU A 586 -19.51 -19.86 -16.34
C GLU A 586 -20.05 -20.64 -17.56
N GLU A 587 -21.09 -20.14 -18.21
CA GLU A 587 -21.65 -20.70 -19.45
C GLU A 587 -20.63 -20.75 -20.60
N ALA A 588 -19.68 -19.80 -20.61
CA ALA A 588 -18.59 -19.74 -21.58
C ALA A 588 -17.33 -20.52 -21.15
N HIS A 589 -17.34 -21.19 -19.99
CA HIS A 589 -16.17 -21.84 -19.38
C HIS A 589 -14.96 -20.89 -19.19
N LEU A 590 -15.23 -19.63 -18.84
CA LEU A 590 -14.24 -18.61 -18.55
C LEU A 590 -14.26 -18.24 -17.06
N ASN A 591 -13.11 -17.84 -16.52
CA ASN A 591 -13.01 -17.23 -15.20
C ASN A 591 -12.72 -15.74 -15.35
N ILE A 592 -13.51 -14.89 -14.71
CA ILE A 592 -13.33 -13.44 -14.69
C ILE A 592 -13.21 -12.97 -13.24
N ASP A 593 -12.16 -12.22 -12.95
CA ASP A 593 -11.98 -11.52 -11.68
C ASP A 593 -12.71 -10.18 -11.73
N LEU A 594 -13.74 -9.99 -10.91
CA LEU A 594 -14.60 -8.80 -10.92
C LEU A 594 -14.56 -8.10 -9.56
N ASP A 595 -13.98 -6.90 -9.52
CA ASP A 595 -13.93 -6.03 -8.34
C ASP A 595 -14.63 -4.70 -8.61
N LEU A 596 -15.93 -4.62 -8.30
CA LEU A 596 -16.73 -3.41 -8.42
C LEU A 596 -16.97 -2.79 -7.05
N GLN A 597 -16.18 -1.77 -6.74
CA GLN A 597 -16.23 -1.06 -5.47
C GLN A 597 -17.14 0.16 -5.58
N TYR A 598 -18.19 0.19 -4.77
CA TYR A 598 -19.09 1.33 -4.66
C TYR A 598 -18.93 1.93 -3.28
N ALA A 599 -18.52 3.20 -3.20
CA ALA A 599 -18.39 3.98 -1.97
C ALA A 599 -17.89 3.18 -0.74
N ALA A 600 -16.56 3.09 -0.58
CA ALA A 600 -15.90 2.30 0.46
C ALA A 600 -15.38 3.14 1.65
N PRO A 601 -15.26 2.55 2.86
CA PRO A 601 -15.07 3.26 4.13
C PRO A 601 -13.70 3.93 4.28
N GLN A 602 -13.66 4.96 5.13
CA GLN A 602 -12.43 5.64 5.54
C GLN A 602 -11.52 4.63 6.27
N MET A 603 -10.44 4.20 5.60
CA MET A 603 -9.40 3.37 6.22
C MET A 603 -8.48 4.27 7.05
N TYR A 604 -8.43 3.99 8.36
CA TYR A 604 -7.53 4.63 9.30
C TYR A 604 -6.39 3.69 9.66
N SER A 605 -5.18 4.22 9.82
CA SER A 605 -4.00 3.50 10.32
C SER A 605 -4.29 2.74 11.63
N LYS A 606 -4.01 1.42 11.68
CA LYS A 606 -4.21 0.48 12.78
C LYS A 606 -3.19 0.68 13.89
N TYR A 607 -2.04 1.25 13.58
CA TYR A 607 -0.98 1.58 14.54
C TYR A 607 -1.09 3.02 15.05
N ARG A 608 -2.01 3.27 15.99
CA ARG A 608 -2.27 4.62 16.54
C ARG A 608 -1.35 5.04 17.70
N ASP A 609 -0.80 4.09 18.45
CA ASP A 609 0.12 4.42 19.57
C ASP A 609 1.47 4.89 19.02
N THR A 610 1.79 6.17 19.25
CA THR A 610 3.03 6.81 18.77
C THR A 610 4.29 6.18 19.36
N PHE A 611 4.19 5.52 20.52
CA PHE A 611 5.29 4.83 21.18
C PHE A 611 5.42 3.36 20.77
N SER A 612 4.50 2.85 19.95
CA SER A 612 4.58 1.51 19.38
C SER A 612 5.80 1.36 18.47
N PRO A 613 6.51 0.21 18.49
CA PRO A 613 7.56 -0.07 17.52
C PRO A 613 7.04 -0.21 16.08
N TYR A 614 5.73 -0.42 15.89
CA TYR A 614 5.06 -0.47 14.58
C TYR A 614 4.57 0.90 14.09
N TYR A 615 4.77 1.96 14.89
CA TYR A 615 4.29 3.30 14.54
C TYR A 615 4.98 3.80 13.26
N GLY A 616 4.19 4.21 12.27
CA GLY A 616 4.72 4.63 10.97
C GLY A 616 4.59 3.59 9.85
N LEU A 617 4.25 2.33 10.16
CA LEU A 617 3.87 1.34 9.13
C LEU A 617 2.46 1.60 8.59
N SER A 618 2.20 1.35 7.30
CA SER A 618 0.86 1.47 6.71
C SER A 618 -0.12 0.39 7.22
N GLU A 619 -1.39 0.45 6.79
CA GLU A 619 -2.36 -0.63 7.00
C GLU A 619 -1.84 -2.01 6.56
N ASP A 620 -1.20 -2.05 5.39
CA ASP A 620 -0.61 -3.28 4.81
C ASP A 620 0.81 -3.57 5.31
N ASP A 621 1.18 -2.99 6.46
CA ASP A 621 2.48 -3.20 7.13
C ASP A 621 3.70 -2.74 6.32
N ARG A 622 3.55 -1.80 5.38
CA ARG A 622 4.68 -1.25 4.62
C ARG A 622 5.35 -0.12 5.37
N SER A 623 6.68 -0.13 5.41
CA SER A 623 7.49 0.97 5.96
C SER A 623 7.56 2.17 5.02
N TRP A 624 7.43 1.94 3.71
CA TRP A 624 7.33 2.96 2.70
C TRP A 624 5.90 3.00 2.14
N ARG A 625 5.20 4.11 2.38
CA ARG A 625 3.76 4.25 2.09
C ARG A 625 3.44 4.87 0.74
N TYR A 626 4.47 5.17 -0.05
CA TYR A 626 4.33 5.86 -1.32
C TYR A 626 4.45 4.87 -2.48
N VAL A 627 3.73 5.16 -3.56
CA VAL A 627 3.69 4.29 -4.73
C VAL A 627 5.05 4.37 -5.45
N ASP A 628 5.88 3.34 -5.23
CA ASP A 628 7.09 3.05 -6.01
C ASP A 628 6.86 1.77 -6.84
N ALA A 629 7.76 1.52 -7.80
CA ALA A 629 7.76 0.38 -8.73
C ALA A 629 7.45 -1.00 -8.12
N ASP A 630 7.76 -1.20 -6.83
CA ASP A 630 7.64 -2.51 -6.17
C ASP A 630 6.19 -2.87 -5.74
N ALA A 631 5.17 -2.13 -6.19
CA ALA A 631 3.81 -2.29 -5.67
C ALA A 631 3.04 -3.51 -6.23
N ASP A 632 3.38 -4.07 -7.39
CA ASP A 632 2.52 -5.07 -8.07
C ASP A 632 3.24 -6.24 -8.76
N ASP A 633 4.52 -6.51 -8.48
CA ASP A 633 5.30 -7.52 -9.24
C ASP A 633 5.32 -8.94 -8.64
N ASP A 634 4.55 -9.23 -7.59
CA ASP A 634 4.35 -10.60 -7.10
C ASP A 634 2.85 -10.86 -6.85
N ASP A 635 2.12 -11.21 -7.91
CA ASP A 635 1.09 -12.27 -7.95
C ASP A 635 0.75 -12.67 -9.41
#